data_AF-A0A3C0IEQ2-F1
#
_entry.id   AF-A0A3C0IEQ2-F1
#
_cell.length_a   1.000
_cell.length_b   1.000
_cell.length_c   1.000
_cell.angle_alpha   90.00
_cell.angle_beta   90.00
_cell.angle_gamma   90.00
#
_symmetry.space_group_name_H-M   'P 1'
#
loop_
_entity.id
_entity.type
_entity.pdbx_description
1 polymer ?
#
loop_
_entity_poly.entity_id
_entity_poly.type
_entity_poly.pdbx_seq_one_letter_code
_entity_poly.pdbx_strand_id
1 'polypeptide(L)'
;MADRNKSLSNNPAKSISAKPFLNAKPLEIDASFIVKLAKRLGGSISAERLSTESRLSLEEAKKKLEALHQQGLLDIDIEEVSATGKIIYRVV
;
A
#
# COMPACT_ATOMS: atom_id res chain seq x y z
N MET A 1 16.62 60.68 -25.08
CA MET A 1 15.94 59.60 -24.35
C MET A 1 14.55 59.43 -24.92
N ALA A 2 14.25 58.28 -25.52
CA ALA A 2 12.92 57.95 -26.04
C ALA A 2 12.65 56.45 -25.88
N ASP A 3 11.40 56.17 -25.59
CA ASP A 3 10.70 54.96 -25.17
C ASP A 3 10.85 53.72 -26.07
N ARG A 4 10.73 52.53 -25.46
CA ARG A 4 9.69 51.49 -25.73
C ARG A 4 10.13 50.13 -25.17
N ASN A 5 9.53 49.68 -24.06
CA ASN A 5 8.39 48.76 -24.01
C ASN A 5 8.65 47.33 -24.52
N LYS A 6 8.67 46.40 -23.55
CA LYS A 6 7.96 45.11 -23.53
C LYS A 6 8.43 44.01 -24.48
N SER A 7 9.15 43.04 -23.92
CA SER A 7 9.09 41.63 -24.34
C SER A 7 9.40 40.70 -23.15
N LEU A 8 8.51 40.69 -22.17
CA LEU A 8 8.30 39.48 -21.35
C LEU A 8 7.53 38.50 -22.24
N SER A 9 8.28 37.72 -23.03
CA SER A 9 7.71 36.62 -23.79
C SER A 9 7.34 35.52 -22.81
N ASN A 10 6.05 35.50 -22.47
CA ASN A 10 5.37 34.39 -21.83
C ASN A 10 5.53 33.15 -22.70
N ASN A 11 6.37 32.22 -22.28
CA ASN A 11 6.29 30.84 -22.74
C ASN A 11 5.68 30.00 -21.61
N PRO A 12 4.35 29.78 -21.58
CA PRO A 12 3.81 28.64 -20.89
C PRO A 12 4.15 27.41 -21.73
N ALA A 13 5.29 26.79 -21.45
CA ALA A 13 5.60 25.48 -21.99
C ALA A 13 4.52 24.51 -21.50
N LYS A 14 3.58 24.27 -22.40
CA LYS A 14 2.53 23.26 -22.37
C LYS A 14 3.04 21.95 -21.78
N SER A 15 2.38 21.53 -20.71
CA SER A 15 1.62 20.28 -20.66
C SER A 15 2.22 19.13 -21.45
N ILE A 16 3.17 18.43 -20.84
CA ILE A 16 3.26 16.98 -21.04
C ILE A 16 2.36 16.33 -20.01
N SER A 17 1.16 16.04 -20.49
CA SER A 17 0.21 15.06 -19.97
C SER A 17 0.96 13.91 -19.29
N ALA A 18 1.08 13.98 -17.97
CA ALA A 18 1.26 12.80 -17.16
C ALA A 18 -0.01 11.99 -17.40
N LYS A 19 0.08 11.03 -18.34
CA LYS A 19 -0.93 10.00 -18.54
C LYS A 19 -1.39 9.59 -17.13
N PRO A 20 -2.65 9.81 -16.73
CA PRO A 20 -3.10 9.28 -15.45
C PRO A 20 -2.83 7.79 -15.53
N PHE A 21 -1.90 7.37 -14.69
CA PHE A 21 -1.43 6.01 -14.62
C PHE A 21 -2.66 5.12 -14.61
N LEU A 22 -2.67 4.21 -15.58
CA LEU A 22 -3.55 3.06 -15.69
C LEU A 22 -4.53 2.97 -14.53
N ASN A 23 -5.81 3.17 -14.85
CA ASN A 23 -6.96 2.73 -14.06
C ASN A 23 -6.97 1.19 -13.95
N ALA A 24 -5.86 0.59 -13.56
CA ALA A 24 -5.90 -0.60 -12.75
C ALA A 24 -6.50 -0.10 -11.45
N LYS A 25 -7.80 -0.35 -11.25
CA LYS A 25 -8.33 -0.39 -9.88
C LYS A 25 -7.26 -1.15 -9.10
N PRO A 26 -6.61 -0.56 -8.08
CA PRO A 26 -5.81 -1.39 -7.20
C PRO A 26 -6.74 -2.53 -6.86
N LEU A 27 -6.28 -3.77 -7.06
CA LEU A 27 -7.00 -4.92 -6.54
C LEU A 27 -7.11 -4.55 -5.06
N GLU A 28 -8.26 -3.99 -4.67
CA GLU A 28 -8.37 -3.32 -3.39
C GLU A 28 -8.52 -4.49 -2.47
N ILE A 29 -7.37 -4.95 -2.00
CA ILE A 29 -7.30 -6.04 -1.07
C ILE A 29 -7.93 -5.49 0.18
N ASP A 30 -9.20 -5.84 0.27
CA ASP A 30 -10.12 -5.40 1.27
C ASP A 30 -9.65 -5.96 2.61
N ALA A 31 -9.82 -5.18 3.67
CA ALA A 31 -9.56 -5.62 5.03
C ALA A 31 -10.23 -6.97 5.30
N SER A 32 -11.45 -7.10 4.82
CA SER A 32 -12.29 -8.30 4.90
C SER A 32 -11.64 -9.52 4.22
N PHE A 33 -10.94 -9.33 3.10
CA PHE A 33 -10.26 -10.42 2.39
C PHE A 33 -9.07 -10.93 3.21
N ILE A 34 -8.25 -10.02 3.75
CA ILE A 34 -7.08 -10.37 4.56
C ILE A 34 -7.51 -11.12 5.82
N VAL A 35 -8.56 -10.62 6.49
CA VAL A 35 -9.12 -11.27 7.68
C VAL A 35 -9.67 -12.65 7.36
N LYS A 36 -10.43 -12.81 6.26
CA LYS A 36 -10.92 -14.13 5.81
C LYS A 36 -9.79 -15.08 5.47
N LEU A 37 -8.74 -14.59 4.80
CA LEU A 37 -7.57 -15.37 4.44
C LEU A 37 -6.82 -15.84 5.69
N ALA A 38 -6.59 -14.94 6.64
CA ALA A 38 -5.98 -15.28 7.92
C ALA A 38 -6.82 -16.29 8.71
N LYS A 39 -8.14 -16.12 8.80
CA LYS A 39 -9.04 -17.11 9.41
C LYS A 39 -8.95 -18.49 8.73
N ARG A 40 -8.85 -18.53 7.40
CA ARG A 40 -8.67 -19.78 6.64
C ARG A 40 -7.33 -20.45 6.91
N LEU A 41 -6.29 -19.68 7.21
CA LEU A 41 -4.93 -20.16 7.51
C LEU A 41 -4.72 -20.52 8.98
N GLY A 42 -5.78 -20.56 9.80
CA GLY A 42 -5.68 -20.87 11.23
C GLY A 42 -5.68 -19.64 12.14
N GLY A 43 -6.20 -18.50 11.65
CA GLY A 43 -6.33 -17.26 12.39
C GLY A 43 -5.12 -16.33 12.30
N SER A 44 -4.02 -16.75 11.67
CA SER A 44 -2.78 -15.98 11.60
C SER A 44 -2.28 -15.86 10.15
N ILE A 45 -1.65 -14.74 9.82
CA ILE A 45 -1.11 -14.44 8.49
C ILE A 45 0.16 -13.59 8.60
N SER A 46 1.15 -13.90 7.77
CA SER A 46 2.38 -13.11 7.64
C SER A 46 2.38 -12.32 6.33
N ALA A 47 3.18 -11.26 6.25
CA ALA A 47 3.32 -10.46 5.04
C ALA A 47 3.75 -11.29 3.81
N GLU A 48 4.61 -12.28 3.99
CA GLU A 48 5.04 -13.20 2.92
C GLU A 48 3.86 -14.03 2.38
N ARG A 49 3.01 -14.53 3.28
CA ARG A 49 1.82 -15.31 2.91
C ARG A 49 0.79 -14.44 2.22
N LEU A 50 0.53 -13.25 2.75
CA LEU A 50 -0.38 -12.30 2.11
C LEU A 50 0.13 -11.89 0.73
N SER A 51 1.44 -11.59 0.60
CA SER A 51 2.09 -11.28 -0.68
C SER A 51 1.89 -12.41 -1.70
N THR A 52 2.06 -13.66 -1.28
CA THR A 52 1.90 -14.85 -2.14
C THR A 52 0.46 -15.03 -2.60
N GLU A 53 -0.50 -15.03 -1.66
CA GLU A 53 -1.92 -15.28 -1.95
C GLU A 53 -2.56 -14.13 -2.72
N SER A 54 -2.10 -12.92 -2.45
CA SER A 54 -2.70 -11.69 -2.96
C SER A 54 -1.96 -11.10 -4.17
N ARG A 55 -0.84 -11.71 -4.58
CA ARG A 55 0.09 -11.20 -5.61
C ARG A 55 0.50 -9.73 -5.39
N LEU A 56 0.56 -9.30 -4.13
CA LEU A 56 1.04 -7.98 -3.74
C LEU A 56 2.54 -8.05 -3.49
N SER A 57 3.25 -6.93 -3.67
CA SER A 57 4.62 -6.82 -3.20
C SER A 57 4.67 -6.99 -1.68
N LEU A 58 5.77 -7.52 -1.17
CA LEU A 58 5.98 -7.71 0.27
C LEU A 58 5.78 -6.40 1.06
N GLU A 59 6.26 -5.28 0.52
CA GLU A 59 6.10 -3.96 1.14
C GLU A 59 4.63 -3.51 1.22
N GLU A 60 3.87 -3.72 0.15
CA GLU A 60 2.44 -3.42 0.11
C GLU A 60 1.65 -4.32 1.06
N ALA A 61 2.00 -5.62 1.12
CA ALA A 61 1.42 -6.55 2.07
C ALA A 61 1.71 -6.13 3.52
N LYS A 62 2.93 -5.68 3.82
CA LYS A 62 3.29 -5.15 5.15
C LYS A 62 2.48 -3.90 5.48
N LYS A 63 2.41 -2.91 4.59
CA LYS A 63 1.59 -1.71 4.79
C LYS A 63 0.13 -2.04 5.04
N LYS A 64 -0.43 -3.00 4.29
CA LYS A 64 -1.82 -3.43 4.45
C LYS A 64 -2.04 -4.12 5.81
N LEU A 65 -1.17 -5.03 6.20
CA LEU A 65 -1.26 -5.69 7.51
C LEU A 65 -1.09 -4.70 8.66
N GLU A 66 -0.15 -3.76 8.54
CA GLU A 66 0.07 -2.70 9.52
C GLU A 66 -1.13 -1.77 9.62
N ALA A 67 -1.73 -1.36 8.50
CA ALA A 67 -2.96 -0.58 8.48
C ALA A 67 -4.12 -1.31 9.17
N LEU A 68 -4.26 -2.62 8.96
CA LEU A 68 -5.29 -3.43 9.61
C LEU A 68 -5.02 -3.61 11.11
N HIS A 69 -3.76 -3.73 11.50
CA HIS A 69 -3.36 -3.74 12.90
C HIS A 69 -3.66 -2.39 13.57
N GLN A 70 -3.36 -1.27 12.92
CA GLN A 70 -3.73 0.07 13.41
C GLN A 70 -5.24 0.28 13.51
N GLN A 71 -6.02 -0.42 12.67
CA GLN A 71 -7.48 -0.43 12.74
C GLN A 71 -8.04 -1.38 13.81
N GLY A 72 -7.19 -2.16 14.50
CA GLY A 72 -7.60 -3.14 15.50
C GLY A 72 -8.26 -4.39 14.92
N LEU A 73 -8.08 -4.67 13.62
CA LEU A 73 -8.61 -5.87 12.96
C LEU A 73 -7.63 -7.05 13.04
N LEU A 74 -6.35 -6.76 13.23
CA LEU A 74 -5.28 -7.72 13.41
C LEU A 74 -4.49 -7.34 14.67
N ASP A 75 -3.92 -8.33 15.34
CA ASP A 75 -2.98 -8.18 16.45
C ASP A 75 -1.64 -8.79 16.05
N ILE A 76 -0.52 -8.28 16.58
CA ILE A 76 0.80 -8.79 16.25
C ILE A 76 1.16 -9.88 17.27
N ASP A 77 1.33 -11.11 16.79
CA ASP A 77 1.76 -12.22 17.63
C ASP A 77 3.26 -12.13 17.92
N ILE A 78 3.60 -11.37 18.97
CA ILE A 78 4.98 -11.10 19.43
C ILE A 78 5.72 -12.34 19.93
N GLU A 79 5.01 -13.41 20.29
CA GLU A 79 5.62 -14.68 20.68
C GLU A 79 6.32 -15.33 19.48
N GLU A 80 5.64 -15.40 18.33
CA GLU A 80 6.23 -16.02 17.14
C GLU A 80 7.27 -15.14 16.43
N VAL A 81 7.14 -13.81 16.55
CA VAL A 81 8.17 -12.85 16.09
C VAL A 81 9.49 -13.06 16.81
N SER A 82 9.45 -13.37 18.11
CA SER A 82 10.66 -13.53 18.92
C SER A 82 11.44 -14.81 18.61
N ALA A 83 10.76 -15.89 18.20
CA ALA A 83 11.38 -17.17 17.92
C ALA A 83 11.95 -17.28 16.50
N THR A 84 11.33 -16.61 15.51
CA THR A 84 11.66 -16.78 14.09
C THR A 84 12.10 -15.49 13.40
N GLY A 85 11.98 -14.33 14.06
CA GLY A 85 12.21 -13.02 13.46
C GLY A 85 11.15 -12.62 12.41
N LYS A 86 10.07 -13.40 12.26
CA LYS A 86 9.01 -13.14 11.29
C LYS A 86 7.82 -12.48 11.97
N ILE A 87 7.37 -11.36 11.43
CA ILE A 87 6.18 -10.66 11.93
C ILE A 87 4.93 -11.42 11.48
N ILE A 88 4.16 -11.89 12.45
CA ILE A 88 2.94 -12.67 12.23
C ILE A 88 1.77 -11.91 12.84
N TYR A 89 0.73 -11.74 12.05
CA TYR A 89 -0.48 -11.01 12.42
C TYR A 89 -1.60 -12.01 12.66
N ARG A 90 -2.26 -11.95 13.81
CA ARG A 90 -3.41 -12.77 14.16
C ARG A 90 -4.70 -11.95 14.05
N VAL A 91 -5.78 -12.56 13.60
CA VAL A 91 -7.11 -11.95 13.62
C VAL A 91 -7.69 -12.03 15.03
N VAL A 92 -8.25 -10.93 15.52
CA VAL A 92 -8.92 -10.84 16.82
C VAL A 92 -10.39 -11.23 16.74
#